data_AF-A0A940U6E8-F1
#
_entry.id   AF-A0A940U6E8-F1
#
_cell.length_a   1.000
_cell.length_b   1.000
_cell.length_c   1.000
_cell.angle_alpha   90.00
_cell.angle_beta   90.00
_cell.angle_gamma   90.00
#
_symmetry.space_group_name_H-M   'P 1'
#
loop_
_entity.id
_entity.type
_entity.pdbx_description
1 polymer ?
#
loop_
_entity_poly.entity_id
_entity_poly.type
_entity_poly.pdbx_seq_one_letter_code
_entity_poly.pdbx_strand_id
1 'polypeptide(L)'
;FLAHLGHSFPRKEKIQPAVFQRILNGVRGKAEEKPVNYLLLRSMKQARYTEKALGHFALGKKHYLHFTSPIRRYPDLVVHRILKEVLESGSLNEKRRNRWMSRLPSMAEQSSERERVAMEAEREIVDRKKVQFMRDKVGEEFNGYISAVVAFGVFVELEDFFIEGLVHLTRLPRDRYRFLETKHTLQGEHTRQAFRLGDRVRVRVDAASLERKRIDFSLVQ
;
A
#
# COMPACT_ATOMS: atom_id res chain seq x y z
N PHE A 1 4.04 8.62 -15.53
CA PHE A 1 3.52 7.26 -15.76
C PHE A 1 2.14 7.23 -16.42
N LEU A 2 1.03 7.50 -15.72
CA LEU A 2 -0.34 7.29 -16.27
C LEU A 2 -0.64 8.04 -17.57
N ALA A 3 -0.15 9.28 -17.71
CA ALA A 3 -0.30 10.04 -18.96
C ALA A 3 0.38 9.37 -20.18
N HIS A 4 1.47 8.61 -19.96
CA HIS A 4 2.12 7.85 -21.03
C HIS A 4 1.31 6.61 -21.43
N LEU A 5 0.44 6.12 -20.54
CA LEU A 5 -0.50 5.02 -20.80
C LEU A 5 -1.86 5.52 -21.33
N GLY A 6 -1.94 6.80 -21.74
CA GLY A 6 -3.19 7.40 -22.24
C GLY A 6 -4.21 7.76 -21.15
N HIS A 7 -3.87 7.61 -19.86
CA HIS A 7 -4.73 7.96 -18.74
C HIS A 7 -4.35 9.33 -18.16
N SER A 8 -5.25 10.31 -18.26
CA SER A 8 -5.06 11.65 -17.72
C SER A 8 -5.95 11.92 -16.51
N PHE A 9 -5.43 12.70 -15.56
CA PHE A 9 -6.23 13.29 -14.50
C PHE A 9 -6.73 14.68 -14.93
N PRO A 10 -7.95 15.08 -14.52
CA PRO A 10 -8.39 16.45 -14.70
C PRO A 10 -7.43 17.41 -13.98
N ARG A 11 -6.84 18.37 -14.72
CA ARG A 11 -5.78 19.27 -14.23
C ARG A 11 -6.27 20.38 -13.29
N LYS A 12 -7.58 20.63 -13.20
CA LYS A 12 -8.14 21.83 -12.52
C LYS A 12 -9.26 21.55 -11.52
N GLU A 13 -9.67 20.30 -11.31
CA GLU A 13 -10.75 19.95 -10.38
C GLU A 13 -10.23 19.15 -9.19
N LYS A 14 -10.95 19.23 -8.06
CA LYS A 14 -10.75 18.29 -6.95
C LYS A 14 -10.94 16.89 -7.49
N ILE A 15 -9.86 16.12 -7.51
CA ILE A 15 -9.87 14.71 -7.92
C ILE A 15 -10.98 14.00 -7.13
N GLN A 16 -11.86 13.29 -7.85
CA GLN A 16 -12.96 12.54 -7.26
C GLN A 16 -12.70 11.03 -7.33
N PRO A 17 -13.29 10.23 -6.42
CA PRO A 17 -13.14 8.77 -6.41
C PRO A 17 -13.56 8.12 -7.73
N ALA A 18 -14.57 8.66 -8.41
CA ALA A 18 -15.04 8.18 -9.71
C ALA A 18 -13.96 8.23 -10.82
N VAL A 19 -13.01 9.17 -10.72
CA VAL A 19 -11.88 9.26 -11.67
C VAL A 19 -10.97 8.04 -11.52
N PHE A 20 -10.67 7.64 -10.28
CA PHE A 20 -9.86 6.45 -9.99
C PHE A 20 -10.59 5.20 -10.48
N GLN A 21 -11.88 5.06 -10.20
CA GLN A 21 -12.68 3.91 -10.67
C GLN A 21 -12.68 3.80 -12.19
N ARG A 22 -12.78 4.92 -12.92
CA ARG A 22 -12.73 4.92 -14.39
C ARG A 22 -11.38 4.43 -14.91
N ILE A 23 -10.27 4.86 -14.31
CA ILE A 23 -8.93 4.40 -14.69
C ILE A 23 -8.79 2.90 -14.40
N LEU A 24 -9.15 2.45 -13.20
CA LEU A 24 -9.09 1.03 -12.81
C LEU A 24 -9.91 0.14 -13.75
N ASN A 25 -11.13 0.55 -14.12
CA ASN A 25 -11.95 -0.20 -15.07
C ASN A 25 -11.35 -0.20 -16.48
N GLY A 26 -10.72 0.90 -16.89
CA GLY A 26 -10.09 1.04 -18.21
C GLY A 26 -8.82 0.21 -18.40
N VAL A 27 -8.16 -0.19 -17.30
CA VAL A 27 -6.94 -1.03 -17.35
C VAL A 27 -7.21 -2.50 -17.03
N ARG A 28 -8.43 -2.86 -16.61
CA ARG A 28 -8.79 -4.24 -16.26
C ARG A 28 -8.51 -5.20 -17.42
N GLY A 29 -7.80 -6.29 -17.14
CA GLY A 29 -7.41 -7.33 -18.09
C GLY A 29 -6.25 -6.96 -19.01
N LYS A 30 -5.68 -5.75 -18.88
CA LYS A 30 -4.55 -5.31 -19.70
C LYS A 30 -3.22 -5.57 -19.00
N ALA A 31 -2.12 -5.57 -19.77
CA ALA A 31 -0.78 -5.78 -19.25
C ALA A 31 -0.40 -4.76 -18.17
N GLU A 32 -0.92 -3.54 -18.28
CA GLU A 32 -0.66 -2.44 -17.35
C GLU A 32 -1.54 -2.42 -16.08
N GLU A 33 -2.48 -3.37 -15.92
CA GLU A 33 -3.43 -3.36 -14.78
C GLU A 33 -2.74 -3.29 -13.42
N LYS A 34 -1.82 -4.22 -13.15
CA LYS A 34 -1.09 -4.31 -11.88
C LYS A 34 -0.29 -3.02 -11.57
N PRO A 35 0.62 -2.55 -12.45
CA PRO A 35 1.36 -1.31 -12.21
C PRO A 35 0.46 -0.09 -12.00
N VAL A 36 -0.64 0.03 -12.75
CA VAL A 36 -1.59 1.14 -12.57
C VAL A 36 -2.31 1.07 -11.23
N ASN A 37 -2.82 -0.11 -10.84
CA ASN A 37 -3.47 -0.31 -9.55
C ASN A 37 -2.52 0.05 -8.40
N TYR A 38 -1.28 -0.41 -8.48
CA TYR A 38 -0.24 -0.14 -7.49
C TYR A 38 0.05 1.35 -7.33
N LEU A 39 0.22 2.08 -8.44
CA LEU A 39 0.49 3.52 -8.40
C LEU A 39 -0.69 4.32 -7.87
N LEU A 40 -1.92 3.96 -8.25
CA LEU A 40 -3.11 4.59 -7.71
C LEU A 40 -3.21 4.38 -6.21
N LEU A 41 -3.00 3.15 -5.72
CA LEU A 41 -3.00 2.85 -4.29
C LEU A 41 -1.93 3.66 -3.54
N ARG A 42 -0.69 3.71 -4.05
CA ARG A 42 0.39 4.50 -3.44
C ARG A 42 0.18 6.01 -3.48
N SER A 43 -0.66 6.51 -4.38
CA SER A 43 -1.02 7.93 -4.42
C SER A 43 -2.06 8.33 -3.36
N MET A 44 -2.73 7.36 -2.74
CA MET A 44 -3.74 7.62 -1.72
C MET A 44 -3.12 7.97 -0.36
N LYS A 45 -3.81 8.82 0.41
CA LYS A 45 -3.44 9.08 1.80
C LYS A 45 -3.91 7.93 2.69
N GLN A 46 -3.13 7.63 3.73
CA GLN A 46 -3.56 6.73 4.79
C GLN A 46 -4.79 7.30 5.51
N ALA A 47 -5.79 6.46 5.78
CA ALA A 47 -6.94 6.82 6.61
C ALA A 47 -6.50 7.08 8.06
N ARG A 48 -7.26 7.91 8.78
CA ARG A 48 -7.02 8.21 10.20
C ARG A 48 -8.31 8.60 10.89
N TYR A 49 -8.36 8.43 12.20
CA TYR A 49 -9.43 9.00 13.01
C TYR A 49 -9.23 10.52 13.14
N THR A 50 -10.34 11.25 13.10
CA THR A 50 -10.40 12.70 13.37
C THR A 50 -11.79 13.03 13.90
N GLU A 51 -11.84 14.07 14.72
CA GLU A 51 -13.06 14.72 15.20
C GLU A 51 -13.82 15.47 14.08
N LYS A 52 -13.16 15.79 12.96
CA LYS A 52 -13.75 16.54 11.84
C LYS A 52 -14.31 15.60 10.78
N ALA A 53 -15.51 15.91 10.28
CA ALA A 53 -16.12 15.18 9.16
C ALA A 53 -15.48 15.55 7.81
N LEU A 54 -14.27 15.05 7.55
CA LEU A 54 -13.51 15.33 6.32
C LEU A 54 -13.95 14.49 5.10
N GLY A 55 -14.80 13.50 5.33
CA GLY A 55 -15.17 12.48 4.33
C GLY A 55 -14.14 11.36 4.18
N HIS A 56 -14.50 10.35 3.39
CA HIS A 56 -13.67 9.18 3.12
C HIS A 56 -13.54 8.96 1.61
N PHE A 57 -12.42 9.40 1.04
CA PHE A 57 -12.17 9.41 -0.40
C PHE A 57 -12.34 8.03 -1.04
N ALA A 58 -11.62 7.01 -0.55
CA ALA A 58 -11.66 5.67 -1.14
C ALA A 58 -13.05 5.00 -1.06
N LEU A 59 -13.93 5.44 -0.16
CA LEU A 59 -15.30 4.93 -0.02
C LEU A 59 -16.34 5.83 -0.74
N GLY A 60 -15.92 6.99 -1.24
CA GLY A 60 -16.83 7.97 -1.85
C GLY A 60 -17.90 8.51 -0.90
N LYS A 61 -17.62 8.60 0.41
CA LYS A 61 -18.61 9.04 1.42
C LYS A 61 -18.24 10.41 2.02
N LYS A 62 -19.24 11.28 2.21
CA LYS A 62 -19.09 12.58 2.90
C LYS A 62 -18.97 12.42 4.42
N HIS A 63 -19.72 11.47 4.99
CA HIS A 63 -19.68 11.14 6.40
C HIS A 63 -19.44 9.64 6.53
N TYR A 64 -18.40 9.29 7.29
CA TYR A 64 -18.05 7.91 7.59
C TYR A 64 -17.37 7.86 8.94
N LEU A 65 -17.72 6.86 9.74
CA LEU A 65 -17.09 6.54 11.01
C LEU A 65 -17.12 5.03 11.22
N HIS A 66 -16.25 4.54 12.10
CA HIS A 66 -16.31 3.15 12.56
C HIS A 66 -17.30 3.02 13.72
N PHE A 67 -18.17 2.01 13.65
CA PHE A 67 -19.21 1.74 14.65
C PHE A 67 -19.32 0.26 15.02
N THR A 68 -19.05 -0.65 14.08
CA THR A 68 -19.43 -2.06 14.17
C THR A 68 -18.50 -2.96 15.00
N SER A 69 -17.45 -2.43 15.63
CA SER A 69 -16.45 -3.27 16.33
C SER A 69 -15.90 -2.67 17.63
N PRO A 70 -16.77 -2.28 18.60
CA PRO A 70 -16.36 -1.67 19.87
C PRO A 70 -15.48 -2.56 20.76
N ILE A 71 -15.53 -3.88 20.59
CA ILE A 71 -14.70 -4.83 21.35
C ILE A 71 -13.21 -4.68 20.99
N ARG A 72 -12.89 -4.32 19.75
CA ARG A 72 -11.51 -4.32 19.21
C ARG A 72 -11.04 -2.99 18.63
N ARG A 73 -11.88 -1.94 18.72
CA ARG A 73 -11.56 -0.59 18.27
C ARG A 73 -12.13 0.42 19.26
N TYR A 74 -11.24 1.17 19.91
CA TYR A 74 -11.62 2.19 20.88
C TYR A 74 -12.50 3.33 20.29
N PRO A 75 -12.28 3.79 19.04
CA PRO A 75 -13.17 4.77 18.41
C PRO A 75 -14.62 4.33 18.32
N ASP A 76 -14.88 3.07 17.96
CA ASP A 76 -16.24 2.51 17.94
C ASP A 76 -16.88 2.57 19.33
N LEU A 77 -16.14 2.25 20.39
CA LEU A 77 -16.64 2.36 21.78
C LEU A 77 -17.01 3.80 22.15
N VAL A 78 -16.23 4.79 21.70
CA VAL A 78 -16.55 6.22 21.92
C VAL A 78 -17.83 6.59 21.18
N VAL A 79 -17.98 6.16 19.93
CA VAL A 79 -19.22 6.40 19.15
C VAL A 79 -20.42 5.77 19.84
N HIS A 80 -20.31 4.52 20.32
CA HIS A 80 -21.38 3.85 21.07
C HIS A 80 -21.80 4.63 22.31
N ARG A 81 -20.84 5.16 23.09
CA ARG A 81 -21.12 5.97 24.28
C ARG A 81 -21.85 7.27 23.95
N ILE A 82 -21.40 7.98 22.91
CA ILE A 82 -22.03 9.23 22.47
C ILE A 82 -23.44 8.95 21.93
N LEU A 83 -23.59 7.91 21.11
CA LEU A 83 -24.89 7.54 20.53
C LEU A 83 -25.89 7.15 21.61
N LYS A 84 -25.48 6.36 22.61
CA LYS A 84 -26.33 5.99 23.74
C LYS A 84 -26.83 7.23 24.48
N GLU A 85 -25.93 8.17 24.79
CA GLU A 85 -26.30 9.43 25.45
C GLU A 85 -27.34 10.21 24.62
N VAL A 86 -27.12 10.34 23.31
CA VAL A 86 -28.06 11.03 22.40
C VAL A 86 -29.43 10.32 22.35
N LEU A 87 -29.46 9.00 22.33
CA LEU A 87 -30.70 8.23 22.29
C LEU A 87 -31.50 8.36 23.60
N GLU A 88 -30.82 8.44 24.75
CA GLU A 88 -31.47 8.58 26.06
C GLU A 88 -31.98 10.01 26.31
N SER A 89 -31.23 11.05 25.92
CA SER A 89 -31.58 12.45 26.19
C SER A 89 -32.18 13.21 25.01
N GLY A 90 -32.33 12.56 23.84
CA GLY A 90 -32.75 13.17 22.58
C GLY A 90 -31.70 14.09 21.93
N SER A 91 -30.84 14.73 22.73
CA SER A 91 -29.71 15.54 22.24
C SER A 91 -28.63 15.72 23.31
N LEU A 92 -27.41 16.05 22.89
CA LEU A 92 -26.35 16.48 23.81
C LEU A 92 -26.56 17.94 24.21
N ASN A 93 -26.69 18.19 25.53
CA ASN A 93 -26.61 19.55 26.06
C ASN A 93 -25.21 20.17 25.81
N GLU A 94 -25.13 21.49 25.90
CA GLU A 94 -23.92 22.24 25.55
C GLU A 94 -22.70 21.83 26.39
N LYS A 95 -22.86 21.66 27.71
CA LYS A 95 -21.79 21.24 28.61
C LYS A 95 -21.21 19.88 28.21
N ARG A 96 -22.08 18.91 27.87
CA ARG A 96 -21.67 17.57 27.44
C ARG A 96 -21.03 17.59 26.06
N ARG A 97 -21.59 18.34 25.12
CA ARG A 97 -21.01 18.55 23.79
C ARG A 97 -19.60 19.13 23.88
N ASN A 98 -19.40 20.20 24.67
CA ASN A 98 -18.10 20.83 24.86
C ASN A 98 -17.08 19.89 25.50
N ARG A 99 -17.52 19.06 26.46
CA ARG A 99 -16.68 18.02 27.07
C ARG A 99 -16.24 16.96 26.05
N TRP A 100 -17.10 16.55 25.12
CA TRP A 100 -16.70 15.63 24.06
C TRP A 100 -15.76 16.30 23.07
N MET A 101 -16.08 17.50 22.61
CA MET A 101 -15.27 18.26 21.65
C MET A 101 -13.85 18.54 22.16
N SER A 102 -13.64 18.70 23.47
CA SER A 102 -12.29 18.87 24.03
C SER A 102 -11.48 17.57 24.10
N ARG A 103 -12.13 16.40 24.10
CA ARG A 103 -11.48 15.09 24.28
C ARG A 103 -11.32 14.31 22.96
N LEU A 104 -12.22 14.51 22.01
CA LEU A 104 -12.22 13.79 20.73
C LEU A 104 -10.90 13.96 19.95
N PRO A 105 -10.26 15.15 19.88
CA PRO A 105 -9.00 15.29 19.16
C PRO A 105 -7.90 14.36 19.66
N SER A 106 -7.65 14.33 20.97
CA SER A 106 -6.60 13.48 21.56
C SER A 106 -6.94 11.99 21.47
N MET A 107 -8.20 11.61 21.63
CA MET A 107 -8.65 10.22 21.44
C MET A 107 -8.45 9.74 20.00
N ALA A 108 -8.75 10.60 19.02
CA ALA A 108 -8.60 10.30 17.60
C ALA A 108 -7.11 10.19 17.21
N GLU A 109 -6.28 11.10 17.71
CA GLU A 109 -4.83 11.06 17.51
C GLU A 109 -4.23 9.77 18.08
N GLN A 110 -4.49 9.49 19.36
CA GLN A 110 -4.01 8.28 20.02
C GLN A 110 -4.48 7.01 19.29
N SER A 111 -5.76 6.94 18.91
CA SER A 111 -6.30 5.76 18.21
C SER A 111 -5.62 5.56 16.84
N SER A 112 -5.35 6.66 16.11
CA SER A 112 -4.66 6.60 14.83
C SER A 112 -3.18 6.19 14.98
N GLU A 113 -2.50 6.68 16.01
CA GLU A 113 -1.12 6.28 16.33
C GLU A 113 -1.06 4.80 16.69
N ARG A 114 -1.95 4.31 17.57
CA ARG A 114 -1.96 2.90 17.98
C ARG A 114 -2.34 1.97 16.84
N GLU A 115 -3.20 2.40 15.93
CA GLU A 115 -3.48 1.67 14.70
C GLU A 115 -2.21 1.51 13.83
N ARG A 116 -1.40 2.57 13.66
CA ARG A 116 -0.13 2.48 12.93
C ARG A 116 0.85 1.52 13.60
N VAL A 117 1.03 1.64 14.90
CA VAL A 117 1.92 0.74 15.67
C VAL A 117 1.49 -0.72 15.52
N ALA A 118 0.19 -1.01 15.59
CA ALA A 118 -0.34 -2.36 15.40
C ALA A 118 -0.08 -2.87 13.97
N MET A 119 -0.33 -2.05 12.94
CA MET A 119 -0.05 -2.40 11.54
C MET A 119 1.45 -2.64 11.28
N GLU A 120 2.33 -1.85 11.89
CA GLU A 120 3.79 -2.03 11.75
C GLU A 120 4.25 -3.34 12.40
N ALA A 121 3.74 -3.65 13.59
CA ALA A 121 4.04 -4.91 14.28
C ALA A 121 3.51 -6.13 13.50
N GLU A 122 2.29 -6.04 12.96
CA GLU A 122 1.72 -7.08 12.10
C GLU A 122 2.56 -7.28 10.83
N ARG A 123 2.96 -6.18 10.18
CA ARG A 123 3.83 -6.24 9.00
C ARG A 123 5.17 -6.89 9.33
N GLU A 124 5.79 -6.54 10.45
CA GLU A 124 7.06 -7.11 10.86
C GLU A 124 6.98 -8.63 11.07
N ILE A 125 5.94 -9.12 11.78
CA ILE A 125 5.79 -10.57 12.00
C ILE A 125 5.49 -11.30 10.70
N VAL A 126 4.67 -10.73 9.83
CA VAL A 126 4.37 -11.29 8.50
C VAL A 126 5.64 -11.35 7.66
N ASP A 127 6.42 -10.28 7.56
CA ASP A 127 7.66 -10.25 6.78
C ASP A 127 8.67 -11.26 7.32
N ARG A 128 8.80 -11.38 8.65
CA ARG A 128 9.61 -12.43 9.28
C ARG A 128 9.13 -13.82 8.91
N LYS A 129 7.81 -14.07 8.91
CA LYS A 129 7.24 -15.37 8.53
C LYS A 129 7.43 -15.69 7.06
N LYS A 130 7.35 -14.70 6.17
CA LYS A 130 7.67 -14.85 4.74
C LYS A 130 9.13 -15.27 4.55
N VAL A 131 10.07 -14.62 5.24
CA VAL A 131 11.48 -15.02 5.20
C VAL A 131 11.66 -16.44 5.73
N GLN A 132 11.04 -16.80 6.85
CA GLN A 132 11.09 -18.19 7.38
C GLN A 132 10.59 -19.20 6.36
N PHE A 133 9.47 -18.90 5.71
CA PHE A 133 8.87 -19.73 4.67
C PHE A 133 9.72 -19.87 3.42
N MET A 134 10.59 -18.91 3.09
CA MET A 134 11.46 -19.00 1.91
C MET A 134 12.80 -19.70 2.17
N ARG A 135 13.14 -20.01 3.43
CA ARG A 135 14.44 -20.62 3.76
C ARG A 135 14.63 -22.01 3.19
N ASP A 136 13.57 -22.80 3.13
CA ASP A 136 13.60 -24.15 2.56
C ASP A 136 13.46 -24.17 1.03
N LYS A 137 13.20 -23.00 0.41
CA LYS A 137 13.03 -22.82 -1.04
C LYS A 137 14.25 -22.22 -1.72
N VAL A 138 15.38 -22.12 -1.01
CA VAL A 138 16.63 -21.63 -1.60
C VAL A 138 17.07 -22.57 -2.72
N GLY A 139 17.33 -22.00 -3.89
CA GLY A 139 17.64 -22.72 -5.13
C GLY A 139 16.43 -22.99 -6.02
N GLU A 140 15.20 -22.87 -5.51
CA GLU A 140 13.99 -23.02 -6.31
C GLU A 140 13.70 -21.77 -7.17
N GLU A 141 12.95 -21.97 -8.24
CA GLU A 141 12.57 -20.94 -9.19
C GLU A 141 11.08 -20.65 -9.15
N PHE A 142 10.72 -19.37 -9.26
CA PHE A 142 9.34 -18.90 -9.19
C PHE A 142 9.07 -17.88 -10.30
N ASN A 143 7.84 -17.87 -10.77
CA ASN A 143 7.33 -16.77 -11.57
C ASN A 143 6.96 -15.61 -10.64
N GLY A 144 7.22 -14.39 -11.10
CA GLY A 144 6.92 -13.18 -10.37
C GLY A 144 6.75 -12.00 -11.30
N TYR A 145 6.44 -10.86 -10.69
CA TYR A 145 6.38 -9.58 -11.38
C TYR A 145 7.18 -8.54 -10.62
N ILE A 146 7.76 -7.60 -11.34
CA ILE A 146 8.50 -6.49 -10.75
C ILE A 146 7.51 -5.59 -10.00
N SER A 147 7.54 -5.62 -8.67
CA SER A 147 6.64 -4.87 -7.78
C SER A 147 7.18 -3.47 -7.45
N ALA A 148 8.49 -3.27 -7.54
CA ALA A 148 9.11 -1.95 -7.43
C ALA A 148 10.46 -1.90 -8.15
N VAL A 149 10.82 -0.71 -8.62
CA VAL A 149 12.10 -0.44 -9.25
C VAL A 149 12.81 0.66 -8.46
N VAL A 150 14.06 0.41 -8.07
CA VAL A 150 14.91 1.34 -7.32
C VAL A 150 16.27 1.45 -7.99
N ALA A 151 17.07 2.45 -7.59
CA ALA A 151 18.37 2.68 -8.23
C ALA A 151 19.34 1.48 -8.14
N PHE A 152 19.21 0.66 -7.10
CA PHE A 152 20.11 -0.46 -6.84
C PHE A 152 19.57 -1.84 -7.24
N GLY A 153 18.41 -1.91 -7.90
CA GLY A 153 17.81 -3.18 -8.31
C GLY A 153 16.31 -3.13 -8.49
N VAL A 154 15.70 -4.31 -8.54
CA VAL A 154 14.25 -4.47 -8.66
C VAL A 154 13.73 -5.39 -7.57
N PHE A 155 12.58 -5.06 -7.02
CA PHE A 155 11.82 -5.95 -6.16
C PHE A 155 10.88 -6.77 -7.03
N VAL A 156 10.83 -8.07 -6.78
CA VAL A 156 9.98 -9.02 -7.48
C VAL A 156 9.05 -9.65 -6.46
N GLU A 157 7.75 -9.54 -6.70
CA GLU A 157 6.72 -10.25 -5.95
C GLU A 157 6.35 -11.54 -6.70
N LEU A 158 6.34 -12.67 -5.98
CA LEU A 158 6.04 -13.97 -6.57
C LEU A 158 4.53 -14.06 -6.94
N GLU A 159 4.20 -14.84 -7.96
CA GLU A 159 2.80 -14.99 -8.38
C GLU A 159 2.00 -15.89 -7.43
N ASP A 160 2.61 -16.97 -6.96
CA ASP A 160 1.95 -17.96 -6.09
C ASP A 160 1.94 -17.54 -4.61
N PHE A 161 2.83 -16.62 -4.24
CA PHE A 161 3.02 -16.17 -2.87
C PHE A 161 3.09 -14.66 -2.82
N PHE A 162 2.39 -14.02 -1.88
CA PHE A 162 2.51 -12.57 -1.60
C PHE A 162 3.85 -12.21 -0.93
N ILE A 163 4.95 -12.71 -1.50
CA ILE A 163 6.32 -12.62 -0.99
C ILE A 163 7.14 -11.81 -2.00
N GLU A 164 7.83 -10.81 -1.48
CA GLU A 164 8.70 -9.94 -2.26
C GLU A 164 10.17 -10.22 -1.91
N GLY A 165 11.02 -10.23 -2.93
CA GLY A 165 12.47 -10.34 -2.79
C GLY A 165 13.19 -9.38 -3.73
N LEU A 166 14.47 -9.13 -3.44
CA LEU A 166 15.30 -8.17 -4.16
C LEU A 166 16.19 -8.88 -5.19
N VAL A 167 16.11 -8.47 -6.45
CA VAL A 167 17.16 -8.71 -7.44
C VAL A 167 18.07 -7.47 -7.45
N HIS A 168 19.25 -7.61 -6.87
CA HIS A 168 20.24 -6.52 -6.87
C HIS A 168 20.80 -6.28 -8.28
N LEU A 169 21.19 -5.05 -8.60
CA LEU A 169 21.70 -4.68 -9.94
C LEU A 169 22.91 -5.52 -10.39
N THR A 170 23.70 -6.03 -9.45
CA THR A 170 24.86 -6.91 -9.72
C THR A 170 24.47 -8.32 -10.16
N ARG A 171 23.20 -8.71 -9.94
CA ARG A 171 22.60 -9.97 -10.39
C ARG A 171 21.82 -9.81 -11.71
N LEU A 172 21.74 -8.59 -12.24
CA LEU A 172 21.20 -8.34 -13.58
C LEU A 172 22.25 -8.66 -14.66
N PRO A 173 21.85 -8.90 -15.91
CA PRO A 173 22.78 -9.02 -17.04
C PRO A 173 23.76 -7.84 -17.08
N ARG A 174 25.03 -8.11 -17.41
CA ARG A 174 26.10 -7.10 -17.37
C ARG A 174 25.77 -5.92 -18.29
N ASP A 175 25.47 -4.79 -17.67
CA ASP A 175 25.24 -3.50 -18.34
C ASP A 175 25.43 -2.38 -17.30
N ARG A 176 25.49 -1.14 -17.77
CA ARG A 176 25.33 0.05 -16.95
C ARG A 176 23.86 0.42 -16.90
N TYR A 177 23.22 0.21 -15.76
CA TYR A 177 21.81 0.52 -15.59
C TYR A 177 21.60 1.95 -15.10
N ARG A 178 20.70 2.68 -15.78
CA ARG A 178 20.19 3.98 -15.38
C ARG A 178 18.77 3.85 -14.84
N PHE A 179 18.53 4.37 -13.64
CA PHE A 179 17.19 4.45 -13.06
C PHE A 179 16.42 5.65 -13.63
N LEU A 180 15.28 5.36 -14.24
CA LEU A 180 14.34 6.34 -14.78
C LEU A 180 13.11 6.41 -13.87
N GLU A 181 13.18 7.26 -12.85
CA GLU A 181 12.17 7.37 -11.79
C GLU A 181 10.75 7.60 -12.34
N THR A 182 10.58 8.53 -13.29
CA THR A 182 9.27 8.89 -13.88
C THR A 182 8.60 7.75 -14.65
N LYS A 183 9.40 6.77 -15.10
CA LYS A 183 8.98 5.57 -15.84
C LYS A 183 8.97 4.32 -14.96
N HIS A 184 9.45 4.40 -13.71
CA HIS A 184 9.69 3.25 -12.85
C HIS A 184 10.43 2.13 -13.59
N THR A 185 11.60 2.46 -14.16
CA THR A 185 12.36 1.56 -15.04
C THR A 185 13.85 1.63 -14.73
N LEU A 186 14.52 0.48 -14.68
CA LEU A 186 15.99 0.38 -14.81
C LEU A 186 16.30 0.05 -16.26
N GLN A 187 17.02 0.94 -16.94
CA GLN A 187 17.37 0.80 -18.36
C GLN A 187 18.88 0.62 -18.53
N GLY A 188 19.29 -0.46 -19.18
CA GLY A 188 20.66 -0.69 -19.60
C GLY A 188 21.09 0.28 -20.70
N GLU A 189 22.25 0.90 -20.54
CA GLU A 189 22.81 1.85 -21.51
C GLU A 189 23.27 1.16 -22.80
N HIS A 190 23.87 -0.02 -22.70
CA HIS A 190 24.46 -0.74 -23.83
C HIS A 190 23.49 -1.72 -24.48
N THR A 191 22.85 -2.58 -23.69
CA THR A 191 21.95 -3.63 -24.18
C THR A 191 20.56 -3.10 -24.53
N ARG A 192 20.22 -1.89 -24.06
CA ARG A 192 18.87 -1.30 -24.07
C ARG A 192 17.82 -2.12 -23.32
N GLN A 193 18.21 -3.20 -22.62
CA GLN A 193 17.32 -3.99 -21.79
C GLN A 193 16.68 -3.11 -20.72
N ALA A 194 15.40 -3.34 -20.45
CA ALA A 194 14.64 -2.54 -19.50
C ALA A 194 13.89 -3.45 -18.54
N PHE A 195 14.00 -3.14 -17.25
CA PHE A 195 13.25 -3.77 -16.17
C PHE A 195 12.26 -2.74 -15.62
N ARG A 196 10.98 -2.93 -15.88
CA ARG A 196 9.90 -1.98 -15.62
C ARG A 196 8.97 -2.51 -14.55
N LEU A 197 8.33 -1.59 -13.82
CA LEU A 197 7.25 -1.94 -12.90
C LEU A 197 6.16 -2.73 -13.64
N GLY A 198 5.85 -3.92 -13.12
CA GLY A 198 4.84 -4.84 -13.65
C GLY A 198 5.34 -5.87 -14.66
N ASP A 199 6.60 -5.81 -15.11
CA ASP A 199 7.15 -6.82 -16.00
C ASP A 199 7.14 -8.19 -15.32
N ARG A 200 6.73 -9.23 -16.06
CA ARG A 200 6.84 -10.63 -15.60
C ARG A 200 8.27 -11.09 -15.74
N VAL A 201 8.78 -11.74 -14.70
CA VAL A 201 10.13 -12.28 -14.64
C VAL A 201 10.11 -13.64 -13.95
N ARG A 202 11.09 -14.47 -14.28
CA ARG A 202 11.37 -15.71 -13.56
C ARG A 202 12.60 -15.48 -12.68
N VAL A 203 12.50 -15.84 -11.41
CA VAL A 203 13.54 -15.61 -10.42
C VAL A 203 13.88 -16.89 -9.68
N ARG A 204 15.15 -17.04 -9.30
CA ARG A 204 15.62 -18.08 -8.38
C ARG A 204 15.87 -17.48 -7.00
N VAL A 205 15.51 -18.21 -5.96
CA VAL A 205 15.80 -17.84 -4.57
C VAL A 205 17.28 -18.09 -4.27
N ASP A 206 18.06 -17.02 -4.12
CA ASP A 206 19.49 -17.14 -3.81
C ASP A 206 19.73 -17.24 -2.30
N ALA A 207 18.98 -16.46 -1.51
CA ALA A 207 19.08 -16.46 -0.05
C ALA A 207 17.81 -15.94 0.62
N ALA A 208 17.54 -16.43 1.84
CA ALA A 208 16.51 -15.90 2.73
C ALA A 208 17.09 -15.70 4.13
N SER A 209 17.33 -14.44 4.52
CA SER A 209 18.03 -14.09 5.76
C SER A 209 17.09 -13.45 6.78
N LEU A 210 16.89 -14.13 7.92
CA LEU A 210 16.11 -13.59 9.04
C LEU A 210 16.81 -12.41 9.72
N GLU A 211 18.14 -12.43 9.77
CA GLU A 211 18.94 -11.35 10.34
C GLU A 211 18.77 -10.07 9.51
N ARG A 212 18.85 -10.19 8.18
CA ARG A 212 18.66 -9.05 7.26
C ARG A 212 17.19 -8.73 6.99
N LYS A 213 16.27 -9.60 7.41
CA LYS A 213 14.82 -9.58 7.08
C LYS A 213 14.57 -9.42 5.57
N ARG A 214 15.34 -10.12 4.75
CA ARG A 214 15.33 -9.99 3.28
C ARG A 214 15.44 -11.33 2.59
N ILE A 215 14.87 -11.38 1.38
CA ILE A 215 14.99 -12.48 0.44
C ILE A 215 15.70 -11.92 -0.79
N ASP A 216 16.78 -12.57 -1.19
CA ASP A 216 17.59 -12.20 -2.34
C ASP A 216 17.27 -13.14 -3.50
N PHE A 217 17.09 -12.55 -4.68
CA PHE A 217 16.75 -13.25 -5.92
C PHE A 217 17.82 -13.00 -6.99
N SER A 218 17.93 -13.95 -7.92
CA SER A 218 18.58 -13.76 -9.21
C SER A 218 17.60 -14.01 -10.35
N LEU A 219 17.79 -13.35 -11.49
CA LEU A 219 16.99 -13.63 -12.68
C LEU A 219 17.40 -14.98 -13.27
N VAL A 220 16.40 -15.75 -13.69
CA VAL A 220 16.57 -16.95 -14.51
C VAL A 220 16.56 -16.49 -15.97
N GLN A 221 17.55 -16.94 -16.75
CA GLN A 221 17.64 -16.66 -18.18
C GLN A 221 16.61 -17.45 -18.97
#